data_AF-A0A535KG88-F1
#
_entry.id   AF-A0A535KG88-F1
#
_cell.length_a   1.000
_cell.length_b   1.000
_cell.length_c   1.000
_cell.angle_alpha   90.00
_cell.angle_beta   90.00
_cell.angle_gamma   90.00
#
_symmetry.space_group_name_H-M   'P 1'
#
loop_
_entity.id
_entity.type
_entity.pdbx_description
1 polymer ?
#
loop_
_entity_poly.entity_id
_entity_poly.type
_entity_poly.pdbx_seq_one_letter_code
_entity_poly.pdbx_strand_id
1 'polypeptide(L)' 'MKSNSIAVGLGVLGVVFIVLAVLYALGVLQLFTSGPGNHYKHAILLVVLAVASFVAANFARPKTV' A
#
# COMPACT_ATOMS: atom_id res chain seq x y z
N MET A 1 -5.25 -14.52 -16.60
CA MET A 1 -3.82 -14.84 -16.82
C MET A 1 -3.07 -14.58 -15.53
N LYS A 2 -2.54 -15.60 -14.85
CA LYS A 2 -1.63 -15.38 -13.70
C LYS A 2 -0.28 -14.95 -14.25
N SER A 3 0.23 -13.82 -13.79
CA SER A 3 1.49 -13.24 -14.27
C SER A 3 2.40 -12.90 -13.10
N ASN A 4 3.65 -13.35 -13.18
CA ASN A 4 4.69 -12.92 -12.25
C ASN A 4 4.85 -11.39 -12.22
N SER A 5 4.71 -10.72 -13.37
CA SER A 5 4.84 -9.26 -13.42
C SER A 5 3.75 -8.55 -12.61
N ILE A 6 2.52 -9.07 -12.63
CA ILE A 6 1.40 -8.52 -11.86
C ILE A 6 1.62 -8.76 -10.36
N ALA A 7 2.03 -9.97 -9.98
CA ALA A 7 2.32 -10.29 -8.57
C ALA A 7 3.44 -9.40 -8.00
N VAL A 8 4.50 -9.19 -8.76
CA VAL A 8 5.60 -8.28 -8.38
C VAL A 8 5.11 -6.83 -8.31
N GLY A 9 4.36 -6.37 -9.31
CA GLY A 9 3.81 -5.02 -9.34
C GLY A 9 2.93 -4.70 -8.14
N LEU A 10 2.02 -5.61 -7.77
CA LEU A 10 1.19 -5.45 -6.57
C LEU A 10 2.00 -5.53 -5.27
N GLY A 11 3.04 -6.38 -5.22
CA GLY A 11 3.95 -6.42 -4.08
C GLY A 11 4.66 -5.08 -3.86
N VAL A 12 5.22 -4.50 -4.93
CA VAL A 12 5.88 -3.18 -4.89
C VAL A 12 4.87 -2.10 -4.50
N LEU A 13 3.67 -2.10 -5.07
CA LEU A 13 2.62 -1.14 -4.74
C LEU A 13 2.23 -1.21 -3.25
N GLY A 14 2.14 -2.41 -2.68
CA GLY A 14 1.89 -2.59 -1.25
C GLY A 14 2.97 -1.95 -0.38
N VAL A 15 4.24 -2.10 -0.75
CA VAL A 15 5.36 -1.46 -0.04
C VAL A 15 5.27 0.07 -0.12
N VAL A 16 4.93 0.62 -1.29
CA VAL A 16 4.73 2.08 -1.46
C VAL A 16 3.63 2.59 -0.52
N PHE A 17 2.50 1.87 -0.42
CA PHE A 17 1.43 2.26 0.49
C PHE A 17 1.86 2.22 1.96
N ILE A 18 2.69 1.26 2.38
CA ILE A 18 3.26 1.24 3.74
C ILE A 18 4.09 2.50 3.99
N VAL A 19 4.99 2.85 3.07
CA VAL A 19 5.85 4.04 3.20
C VAL A 19 4.98 5.30 3.35
N LEU A 20 3.98 5.46 2.47
CA LEU A 20 3.06 6.59 2.55
C LEU A 20 2.27 6.61 3.85
N ALA A 21 1.82 5.46 4.35
CA ALA A 21 1.09 5.36 5.61
C ALA A 21 1.93 5.86 6.79
N VAL A 22 3.20 5.47 6.85
CA VAL A 22 4.15 5.93 7.88
C VAL A 22 4.36 7.45 7.77
N LEU A 23 4.57 7.98 6.57
CA LEU A 23 4.76 9.43 6.39
C LEU A 23 3.53 10.26 6.79
N TYR A 24 2.31 9.78 6.52
CA TYR A 24 1.08 10.42 7.01
C TYR A 24 0.89 10.26 8.52
N ALA A 25 1.24 9.12 9.10
CA ALA A 25 1.16 8.89 10.54
C ALA A 25 2.13 9.79 11.32
N LEU A 26 3.33 10.03 10.77
CA LEU A 26 4.33 10.94 11.32
C LEU A 26 4.04 12.42 11.00
N GLY A 27 3.02 12.71 10.19
CA GLY A 27 2.67 14.08 9.80
C GLY A 27 3.67 14.75 8.85
N VAL A 28 4.64 13.99 8.30
CA VAL A 28 5.62 14.47 7.33
C VAL A 28 4.95 14.76 5.99
N LEU A 29 3.94 13.97 5.63
CA LEU A 29 3.18 14.12 4.40
C LEU A 29 1.88 14.89 4.65
N GLN A 30 1.74 16.04 3.97
CA GLN A 30 0.62 16.99 4.12
C GLN A 30 -0.24 17.10 2.85
N LEU A 31 0.06 16.32 1.80
CA LEU A 31 -0.72 16.32 0.56
C LEU A 31 -2.17 15.91 0.84
N PHE A 32 -3.13 16.59 0.20
CA PHE A 32 -4.57 16.32 0.36
C PHE A 32 -5.09 16.40 1.81
N THR A 33 -4.43 17.17 2.66
CA THR A 33 -4.85 17.37 4.06
C THR A 33 -5.34 18.81 4.26
N SER A 34 -6.22 19.00 5.24
CA SER A 34 -6.82 20.30 5.57
C SER A 34 -6.06 21.09 6.63
N GLY A 35 -4.89 20.60 7.08
CA GLY A 35 -4.07 21.29 8.07
C GLY A 35 -2.89 20.46 8.55
N PRO A 36 -1.90 21.10 9.22
CA PRO A 36 -0.71 20.46 9.74
C PRO A 36 -1.03 19.43 10.83
N GLY A 37 -0.20 18.38 10.90
CA GLY A 37 -0.28 17.35 11.93
C GLY A 37 -0.34 15.92 11.40
N ASN A 38 -0.64 14.99 12.30
CA ASN A 38 -0.66 13.56 12.01
C ASN A 38 -2.00 13.16 11.40
N HIS A 39 -1.96 12.38 10.33
CA HIS A 39 -3.13 12.07 9.51
C HIS A 39 -3.49 10.59 9.56
N TYR A 40 -3.87 10.11 10.74
CA TYR A 40 -4.14 8.70 10.99
C TYR A 40 -5.23 8.09 10.10
N LYS A 41 -6.25 8.87 9.69
CA LYS A 41 -7.27 8.38 8.74
C LYS A 41 -6.65 7.98 7.40
N HIS A 42 -5.79 8.84 6.85
CA HIS A 42 -5.06 8.55 5.61
C HIS A 42 -4.10 7.38 5.79
N ALA A 43 -3.37 7.34 6.92
CA ALA A 43 -2.47 6.24 7.23
C ALA A 43 -3.20 4.89 7.32
N ILE A 44 -4.33 4.82 8.02
CA ILE A 44 -5.14 3.60 8.15
C ILE A 44 -5.65 3.14 6.78
N LEU A 45 -6.18 4.06 5.97
CA LEU A 45 -6.64 3.74 4.61
C LEU A 45 -5.51 3.16 3.75
N LEU A 46 -4.31 3.74 3.82
CA LEU A 46 -3.14 3.25 3.11
C LEU A 46 -2.67 1.88 3.61
N VAL A 47 -2.74 1.63 4.91
CA VAL A 47 -2.47 0.30 5.47
C VAL A 47 -3.45 -0.74 4.92
N VAL A 48 -4.74 -0.43 4.85
CA VAL A 48 -5.75 -1.34 4.27
C VAL A 48 -5.45 -1.62 2.79
N LEU A 49 -5.09 -0.60 2.01
CA LEU A 49 -4.69 -0.75 0.61
C LEU A 49 -3.40 -1.56 0.46
N ALA A 50 -2.44 -1.41 1.36
CA ALA A 50 -1.23 -2.23 1.38
C ALA A 50 -1.56 -3.71 1.58
N VAL A 51 -2.40 -4.03 2.57
CA VAL A 51 -2.86 -5.40 2.82
C VAL A 51 -3.59 -5.95 1.60
N ALA A 52 -4.52 -5.19 1.02
CA ALA A 52 -5.23 -5.60 -0.19
C ALA A 52 -4.27 -5.88 -1.36
N SER A 53 -3.22 -5.06 -1.51
CA SER A 53 -2.20 -5.23 -2.54
C SER A 53 -1.41 -6.53 -2.35
N PHE A 54 -1.00 -6.86 -1.12
CA PHE A 54 -0.30 -8.12 -0.84
C PHE A 54 -1.20 -9.34 -1.02
N VAL A 55 -2.46 -9.25 -0.59
CA VAL A 55 -3.45 -10.31 -0.81
C VAL A 55 -3.64 -10.56 -2.30
N ALA A 56 -3.82 -9.50 -3.09
CA ALA A 56 -3.99 -9.62 -4.53
C ALA A 56 -2.68 -10.06 -5.23
N ALA A 57 -1.50 -9.65 -4.75
CA ALA A 57 -0.21 -10.16 -5.22
C ALA A 57 -0.08 -11.68 -5.02
N ASN A 58 -0.50 -12.17 -3.85
CA ASN A 58 -0.52 -13.60 -3.55
C ASN A 58 -1.47 -14.36 -4.49
N PHE A 59 -2.64 -13.80 -4.80
CA PHE A 59 -3.55 -14.39 -5.78
C PHE A 59 -3.02 -14.34 -7.22
N ALA A 60 -2.29 -13.29 -7.60
CA ALA A 60 -1.71 -13.13 -8.93
C ALA A 60 -0.50 -14.05 -9.18
N ARG A 61 0.16 -14.51 -8.11
CA ARG A 61 1.33 -15.37 -8.20
C ARG A 61 1.00 -16.70 -8.91
N PRO A 62 1.74 -17.09 -9.95
CA PRO A 62 1.69 -18.44 -10.51
C PRO A 62 2.00 -19.45 -9.41
N LYS A 63 1.14 -20.45 -9.24
CA LYS A 63 1.42 -21.56 -8.33
C LYS A 63 2.22 -22.58 -9.13
N THR A 64 3.46 -22.81 -8.73
CA THR A 64 4.21 -23.99 -9.16
C THR A 64 3.55 -25.20 -8.51
N VAL A 65 2.94 -26.07 -9.33
CA VAL A 65 2.60 -27.44 -8.92
C VAL A 65 3.89 -28.25 -8.79
#